data_AF-A0A952H2T5-F1
#
_entry.id   AF-A0A952H2T5-F1
#
_cell.length_a   1.000
_cell.length_b   1.000
_cell.length_c   1.000
_cell.angle_alpha   90.00
_cell.angle_beta   90.00
_cell.angle_gamma   90.00
#
_symmetry.space_group_name_H-M   'P 1'
#
loop_
_entity.id
_entity.type
_entity.pdbx_description
1 polymer ?
#
loop_
_entity_poly.entity_id
_entity_poly.type
_entity_poly.pdbx_seq_one_letter_code
_entity_poly.pdbx_strand_id
1 'polypeptide(L)' 'MTAHEGFALAVRLTASPPGLTTEQRRQLVDGAHQLCPNSHATRGNIDVLFDIRCERFAE' A
#
# COMPACT_ATOMS: atom_id res chain seq x y z
N MET A 1 34.53 13.99 8.86
CA MET A 1 33.14 13.92 8.35
C MET A 1 33.02 12.65 7.54
N THR A 2 32.52 11.57 8.15
CA THR A 2 32.12 10.37 7.41
C THR A 2 30.83 10.72 6.67
N ALA A 3 30.86 10.70 5.34
CA ALA A 3 29.67 10.89 4.54
C ALA A 3 28.72 9.72 4.82
N HIS A 4 27.64 9.99 5.55
CA HIS A 4 26.51 9.06 5.57
C HIS A 4 25.77 9.25 4.25
N GLU A 5 26.14 8.47 3.23
CA GLU A 5 25.32 8.34 2.03
C GLU A 5 24.04 7.60 2.42
N GLY A 6 22.94 8.36 2.50
CA GLY A 6 21.62 7.82 2.83
C GLY A 6 20.96 7.18 1.61
N PHE A 7 20.15 6.14 1.85
CA PHE A 7 19.28 5.54 0.84
C PHE A 7 17.84 6.00 1.06
N ALA A 8 17.13 6.24 -0.04
CA ALA A 8 15.67 6.44 0.00
C ALA A 8 14.95 5.11 -0.22
N LEU A 9 13.78 4.97 0.40
CA LEU A 9 12.90 3.82 0.22
C LEU A 9 11.56 4.28 -0.34
N ALA A 10 10.93 3.43 -1.12
CA ALA A 10 9.56 3.59 -1.61
C ALA A 10 8.89 2.22 -1.65
N VAL A 11 7.57 2.19 -1.48
CA VAL A 11 6.79 0.95 -1.39
C VAL A 11 5.63 1.00 -2.38
N ARG A 12 5.45 -0.09 -3.12
CA ARG A 12 4.23 -0.36 -3.91
C ARG A 12 3.54 -1.59 -3.33
N LEU A 13 2.30 -1.43 -2.89
CA LEU A 13 1.48 -2.52 -2.36
C LEU A 13 0.40 -2.89 -3.37
N THR A 14 0.44 -4.13 -3.83
CA THR A 14 -0.61 -4.69 -4.69
C THR A 14 -1.66 -5.40 -3.83
N ALA A 15 -2.91 -4.95 -3.93
CA ALA A 15 -4.02 -5.49 -3.16
C ALA A 15 -5.09 -6.05 -4.09
N SER A 16 -5.48 -7.31 -3.87
CA SER A 16 -6.48 -8.02 -4.67
C SER A 16 -7.58 -8.67 -3.83
N PRO A 17 -8.37 -7.91 -3.06
CA PRO A 17 -9.44 -8.49 -2.28
C PRO A 17 -10.54 -9.08 -3.19
N PRO A 18 -10.84 -10.39 -3.08
CA PRO A 18 -11.79 -11.07 -3.95
C PRO A 18 -13.24 -10.72 -3.61
N GLY A 19 -14.15 -10.89 -4.58
CA GLY A 19 -15.60 -10.80 -4.36
C GLY A 19 -16.14 -9.39 -4.10
N LEU A 20 -15.31 -8.35 -4.24
CA LEU A 20 -15.69 -6.95 -4.06
C LEU A 20 -15.76 -6.22 -5.39
N THR A 21 -16.63 -5.21 -5.47
CA THR A 21 -16.60 -4.21 -6.55
C THR A 21 -15.34 -3.34 -6.45
N THR A 22 -14.94 -2.70 -7.56
CA THR A 22 -13.75 -1.82 -7.58
C THR A 22 -13.80 -0.75 -6.48
N GLU A 23 -14.96 -0.12 -6.28
CA GLU A 23 -15.11 0.90 -5.24
C GLU A 23 -15.00 0.33 -3.82
N GLN A 24 -15.59 -0.85 -3.57
CA GLN A 24 -15.45 -1.52 -2.28
C GLN A 24 -13.99 -1.92 -2.00
N ARG A 25 -13.23 -2.37 -3.01
CA ARG A 25 -11.80 -2.66 -2.82
C ARG A 25 -11.04 -1.40 -2.44
N ARG A 26 -11.35 -0.28 -3.09
CA ARG A 26 -10.71 1.00 -2.80
C ARG A 26 -10.99 1.46 -1.38
N GLN A 27 -12.26 1.48 -0.99
CA GLN A 27 -12.66 1.82 0.37
C GLN A 27 -12.02 0.90 1.42
N LEU A 28 -11.94 -0.41 1.14
CA LEU A 28 -11.30 -1.36 2.04
C LEU A 28 -9.80 -1.09 2.20
N VAL A 29 -9.08 -0.90 1.09
CA VAL A 29 -7.63 -0.62 1.10
C VAL A 29 -7.34 0.72 1.78
N ASP A 30 -8.14 1.75 1.50
CA ASP A 30 -8.01 3.07 2.12
C ASP A 30 -8.24 2.97 3.64
N GLY A 31 -9.28 2.25 4.07
CA GLY A 31 -9.55 2.00 5.49
C GLY A 31 -8.44 1.21 6.17
N ALA A 32 -7.93 0.17 5.51
CA ALA A 32 -6.81 -0.63 6.01
C ALA A 32 -5.53 0.21 6.15
N HIS A 33 -5.25 1.13 5.22
CA HIS A 33 -4.09 2.01 5.29
C HIS A 33 -4.14 2.97 6.49
N GLN A 34 -5.34 3.37 6.94
CA GLN A 34 -5.48 4.19 8.15
C GLN A 34 -5.09 3.44 9.42
N LEU A 35 -5.36 2.13 9.47
CA LEU A 35 -5.21 1.30 10.68
C LEU A 35 -3.94 0.44 10.70
N CYS A 36 -3.34 0.17 9.53
CA CYS A 36 -2.20 -0.74 9.42
C CYS A 36 -0.96 -0.17 10.15
N PRO A 37 -0.34 -0.94 11.09
CA PRO A 37 0.83 -0.48 11.83
C PRO A 37 2.00 -0.07 10.93
N ASN A 38 2.25 -0.82 9.86
CA ASN A 38 3.33 -0.50 8.91
C ASN A 38 3.03 0.80 8.17
N SER A 39 1.78 1.01 7.76
CA SER A 39 1.37 2.26 7.10
C SER A 39 1.47 3.47 8.03
N HIS A 40 1.17 3.28 9.33
CA HIS A 40 1.33 4.32 10.33
C HIS A 40 2.82 4.66 10.54
N ALA A 41 3.69 3.66 10.62
CA ALA A 41 5.13 3.84 10.81
C ALA A 41 5.82 4.56 9.63
N THR A 42 5.31 4.40 8.41
CA THR A 42 5.91 4.95 7.19
C THR A 42 5.26 6.25 6.71
N ARG A 43 4.16 6.69 7.34
CA ARG A 43 3.39 7.86 6.91
C ARG A 43 4.23 9.13 6.92
N GLY A 44 4.32 9.78 5.76
CA GLY A 44 5.09 11.02 5.57
C GLY A 44 6.61 10.83 5.51
N ASN A 45 7.10 9.60 5.67
CA ASN A 45 8.53 9.27 5.64
C ASN A 45 8.98 8.72 4.28
N ILE A 46 8.12 7.94 3.62
CA ILE A 46 8.38 7.32 2.32
C ILE A 46 7.13 7.34 1.44
N ASP A 47 7.34 7.24 0.12
CA ASP A 47 6.24 7.10 -0.83
C ASP A 47 5.63 5.70 -0.75
N VAL A 48 4.31 5.67 -0.62
CA VAL A 48 3.52 4.44 -0.60
C VAL A 48 2.45 4.52 -1.67
N LEU A 49 2.51 3.60 -2.64
CA LEU A 49 1.55 3.50 -3.74
C LEU A 49 0.71 2.22 -3.60
N PHE A 50 -0.60 2.35 -3.82
CA PHE A 50 -1.52 1.22 -3.83
C PHE A 50 -1.93 0.85 -5.25
N ASP A 51 -1.66 -0.39 -5.63
CA ASP A 51 -2.07 -1.02 -6.87
C ASP A 51 -3.25 -1.96 -6.58
N ILE A 52 -4.47 -1.47 -6.74
CA ILE A 52 -5.67 -2.24 -6.40
C ILE A 52 -6.11 -3.02 -7.65
N ARG A 53 -5.91 -4.34 -7.62
CA ARG A 53 -6.25 -5.20 -8.75
C ARG A 53 -7.65 -5.74 -8.63
N CYS A 54 -8.25 -5.93 -9.80
CA CYS A 54 -9.48 -6.68 -9.96
C CYS A 54 -9.08 -8.12 -10.31
N GLU A 55 -8.83 -8.95 -9.31
CA GLU A 55 -8.76 -10.38 -9.58
C GLU A 55 -10.20 -10.87 -9.80
N ARG A 56 -10.54 -11.13 -11.06
CA ARG A 56 -11.43 -12.26 -11.35
C ARG A 56 -10.70 -13.47 -10.77
N PHE A 57 -11.38 -14.27 -9.97
CA PHE A 57 -10.93 -15.64 -9.70
C PHE A 57 -10.58 -16.27 -11.05
N ALA A 58 -9.30 -16.31 -11.38
CA ALA A 58 -8.75 -17.11 -12.45
C ALA A 58 -7.94 -18.16 -11.71
N GLU A 59 -8.55 -19.34 -11.68
CA GLU A 59 -8.05 -20.67 -11.29
C GLU A 59 -6.56 -20.80 -10.97
#